data_AF-A0A9J8ANB1-F1
#
_entry.id   AF-A0A9J8ANB1-F1
#
_cell.length_a   1.000
_cell.length_b   1.000
_cell.length_c   1.000
_cell.angle_alpha   90.00
_cell.angle_beta   90.00
_cell.angle_gamma   90.00
#
_symmetry.space_group_name_H-M   'P 1'
#
loop_
_entity.id
_entity.type
_entity.pdbx_description
1 polymer ?
#
loop_
_entity_poly.entity_id
_entity_poly.type
_entity_poly.pdbx_seq_one_letter_code
_entity_poly.pdbx_strand_id
1 'polypeptide(L)'
;MFFVYYVTFSLSWNARIFAYYVTPLVTLSGVSGRQNHKMGLLSILRKLKSTPDQEVRILLLGLDNGGKTTLLKQLASEDITHITPTQGFNIKSVQSQGFKLNVWDIGGQRKIRPYWRNYFENTDVLIYVIDSADRKRFEETGQELAELLDEEKLSGVPILVFANKQDLLTAAPASEIAEGLNLHTIRDRVWQIQSCSALTGEGVQVGLDYILLLDKHYSRDPQIWPTRSTFLKSLAVTLIKHT
;
A
#
# COMPACT_ATOMS: atom_id res chain seq x y z
N MET A 1 20.94 24.94 37.91
CA MET A 1 22.07 24.75 36.97
C MET A 1 22.06 23.31 36.50
N PHE A 2 21.41 23.03 35.38
CA PHE A 2 21.40 21.71 34.73
C PHE A 2 21.59 21.95 33.24
N PHE A 3 22.72 21.48 32.72
CA PHE A 3 23.07 21.52 31.30
C PHE A 3 22.28 20.44 30.55
N VAL A 4 21.56 20.83 29.51
CA VAL A 4 21.00 19.90 28.51
C VAL A 4 21.95 19.91 27.32
N TYR A 5 22.59 18.77 27.06
CA TYR A 5 23.39 18.56 25.86
C TYR A 5 22.46 18.40 24.66
N TYR A 6 22.51 19.34 23.72
CA TYR A 6 22.00 19.15 22.37
C TYR A 6 23.01 18.29 21.60
N VAL A 7 22.66 17.03 21.33
CA VAL A 7 23.35 16.26 20.28
C VAL A 7 22.74 16.70 18.95
N THR A 8 23.45 17.56 18.23
CA THR A 8 23.15 17.92 16.85
C THR A 8 23.46 16.72 15.95
N PHE A 9 22.44 15.99 15.50
CA PHE A 9 22.61 15.07 14.38
C PHE A 9 22.57 15.87 13.07
N SER A 10 23.63 15.73 12.29
CA SER A 10 23.89 16.40 11.02
C SER A 10 22.75 16.17 10.03
N LEU A 11 22.05 17.26 9.69
CA LEU A 11 21.15 17.37 8.55
C LEU A 11 21.98 17.35 7.26
N SER A 12 22.29 16.14 6.80
CA SER A 12 22.78 15.89 5.46
C SER A 12 22.17 14.55 5.07
N TRP A 13 21.46 14.52 3.94
CA TRP A 13 20.54 13.50 3.42
C TRP A 13 19.04 13.86 3.57
N ASN A 14 18.45 14.21 2.42
CA ASN A 14 17.03 14.15 2.07
C ASN A 14 16.10 15.35 2.32
N ALA A 15 16.61 16.58 2.21
CA ALA A 15 15.76 17.76 2.00
C ALA A 15 15.06 17.80 0.61
N ARG A 16 15.42 16.89 -0.32
CA ARG A 16 14.85 16.84 -1.69
C ARG A 16 13.63 15.94 -1.86
N ILE A 17 13.32 15.08 -0.88
CA ILE A 17 12.11 14.22 -0.92
C ILE A 17 10.85 15.00 -0.50
N PHE A 18 11.01 16.13 0.21
CA PHE A 18 9.88 16.92 0.71
C PHE A 18 9.17 17.78 -0.36
N ALA A 19 9.79 17.99 -1.53
CA ALA A 19 9.29 18.94 -2.53
C ALA A 19 8.07 18.45 -3.33
N TYR A 20 7.78 17.15 -3.35
CA TYR A 20 6.67 16.59 -4.13
C TYR A 20 5.33 16.49 -3.39
N TYR A 21 5.23 17.06 -2.18
CA TYR A 21 4.06 16.91 -1.32
C TYR A 21 3.27 18.21 -1.09
N VAL A 22 3.05 19.02 -2.13
CA VAL A 22 2.32 20.31 -2.03
C VAL A 22 1.15 20.40 -3.04
N THR A 23 -0.03 19.97 -2.58
CA THR A 23 -1.41 20.42 -2.95
C THR A 23 -1.99 20.07 -4.34
N PRO A 24 -3.34 20.01 -4.46
CA PRO A 24 -4.16 21.23 -4.54
C PRO A 24 -5.15 21.39 -3.37
N LEU A 25 -5.25 22.64 -2.91
CA LEU A 25 -6.35 23.16 -2.11
C LEU A 25 -7.69 22.94 -2.83
N VAL A 26 -8.68 22.40 -2.12
CA VAL A 26 -10.09 22.59 -2.46
C VAL A 26 -10.54 23.89 -1.80
N THR A 27 -10.81 24.91 -2.62
CA THR A 27 -11.59 26.08 -2.23
C THR A 27 -13.04 25.65 -2.02
N LEU A 28 -13.55 25.85 -0.79
CA LEU A 28 -14.96 25.66 -0.45
C LEU A 28 -15.80 26.78 -1.09
N SER A 29 -16.61 26.43 -2.09
CA SER A 29 -17.83 27.17 -2.43
C SER A 29 -18.96 26.16 -2.61
N GLY A 30 -20.01 26.31 -1.80
CA GLY A 30 -21.01 25.28 -1.56
C GLY A 30 -21.93 24.98 -2.74
N VAL A 31 -22.39 23.73 -2.78
CA VAL A 31 -23.66 23.33 -3.40
C VAL A 31 -24.31 22.30 -2.48
N SER A 32 -25.55 22.60 -2.09
CA SER A 32 -26.40 21.76 -1.25
C SER A 32 -27.12 20.72 -2.12
N GLY A 33 -27.13 19.46 -1.69
CA GLY A 33 -27.87 18.36 -2.35
C GLY A 33 -28.16 17.23 -1.37
N ARG A 34 -29.45 16.91 -1.18
CA ARG A 34 -30.02 15.98 -0.18
C ARG A 34 -29.90 14.49 -0.59
N GLN A 35 -29.55 13.68 0.42
CA GLN A 35 -30.04 12.33 0.79
C GLN A 35 -29.64 11.08 -0.04
N ASN A 36 -29.05 10.08 0.65
CA ASN A 36 -29.77 8.81 0.85
C ASN A 36 -29.30 7.99 2.09
N HIS A 37 -30.29 7.67 2.91
CA HIS A 37 -30.28 6.99 4.21
C HIS A 37 -30.08 5.45 4.10
N LYS A 38 -28.83 4.97 4.00
CA LYS A 38 -28.51 3.52 4.22
C LYS A 38 -27.26 3.24 5.07
N MET A 39 -26.65 4.25 5.68
CA MET A 39 -25.40 4.09 6.46
C MET A 39 -25.58 3.97 7.99
N GLY A 40 -26.82 3.92 8.49
CA GLY A 40 -27.09 4.06 9.92
C GLY A 40 -26.98 2.78 10.78
N LEU A 41 -27.42 1.61 10.28
CA LEU A 41 -27.59 0.42 11.12
C LEU A 41 -26.45 -0.61 10.98
N LEU A 42 -25.83 -0.69 9.79
CA LEU A 42 -24.73 -1.64 9.51
C LEU A 42 -23.42 -1.24 10.19
N SER A 43 -23.18 0.06 10.38
CA SER A 43 -22.03 0.60 11.11
C SER A 43 -22.14 0.34 12.63
N ILE A 44 -23.35 0.32 13.17
CA ILE A 44 -23.63 0.01 14.58
C ILE A 44 -23.45 -1.49 14.86
N LEU A 45 -23.89 -2.37 13.95
CA LEU A 45 -23.66 -3.82 14.06
C LEU A 45 -22.18 -4.21 13.91
N ARG A 46 -21.38 -3.41 13.20
CA ARG A 46 -19.93 -3.61 13.03
C ARG A 46 -19.12 -3.12 14.24
N LYS A 47 -19.60 -2.11 14.97
CA LYS A 47 -18.99 -1.58 16.21
C LYS A 47 -19.30 -2.39 17.47
N LEU A 48 -20.29 -3.28 17.46
CA LEU A 48 -20.64 -4.12 18.61
C LEU A 48 -19.92 -5.49 18.65
N LYS A 49 -19.16 -5.84 17.61
CA LYS A 49 -18.27 -7.00 17.60
C LYS A 49 -16.82 -6.53 17.63
N SER A 50 -16.36 -6.18 18.82
CA SER A 50 -14.96 -6.26 19.19
C SER A 50 -14.55 -7.74 19.10
N THR A 51 -14.24 -8.24 17.90
CA THR A 51 -13.77 -9.61 17.68
C THR A 51 -12.25 -9.66 17.71
N PRO A 52 -11.65 -10.70 18.31
CA PRO A 52 -10.23 -10.98 18.13
C PRO A 52 -9.98 -11.25 16.64
N ASP A 53 -8.87 -10.74 16.13
CA ASP A 53 -8.39 -10.78 14.74
C ASP A 53 -9.28 -10.05 13.71
N GLN A 54 -8.97 -8.76 13.45
CA GLN A 54 -9.49 -8.07 12.28
C GLN A 54 -8.91 -8.73 11.01
N GLU A 55 -9.77 -9.33 10.20
CA GLU A 55 -9.36 -9.93 8.92
C GLU A 55 -9.31 -8.86 7.82
N VAL A 56 -8.22 -8.83 7.06
CA VAL A 56 -8.02 -7.90 5.93
C VAL A 56 -7.72 -8.71 4.68
N ARG A 57 -8.53 -8.55 3.64
CA ARG A 57 -8.32 -9.18 2.34
C ARG A 57 -7.44 -8.31 1.45
N ILE A 58 -6.22 -8.80 1.22
CA ILE A 58 -5.21 -8.15 0.38
C ILE A 58 -5.18 -8.85 -0.98
N LEU A 59 -5.35 -8.09 -2.05
CA LEU A 59 -5.12 -8.55 -3.41
C LEU A 59 -3.72 -8.13 -3.86
N LEU A 60 -2.88 -9.08 -4.27
CA LEU A 60 -1.49 -8.85 -4.66
C LEU A 60 -1.32 -9.03 -6.18
N LEU A 61 -1.14 -7.92 -6.90
CA LEU A 61 -1.03 -7.86 -8.37
C LEU A 61 0.26 -7.17 -8.82
N GLY A 62 0.48 -7.16 -10.14
CA GLY A 62 1.70 -6.68 -10.80
C GLY A 62 2.18 -7.66 -11.87
N LEU A 63 3.10 -7.23 -12.73
CA LEU A 63 3.61 -8.06 -13.82
C LEU A 63 4.29 -9.35 -13.32
N ASP A 64 4.41 -10.34 -14.20
CA ASP A 64 5.28 -11.48 -13.99
C ASP A 64 6.72 -11.01 -13.68
N ASN A 65 7.41 -11.79 -12.85
CA ASN A 65 8.73 -11.46 -12.32
C ASN A 65 8.81 -10.19 -11.44
N GLY A 66 7.68 -9.54 -11.11
CA GLY A 66 7.65 -8.40 -10.17
C GLY A 66 8.09 -8.75 -8.73
N GLY A 67 8.09 -10.04 -8.35
CA GLY A 67 8.47 -10.51 -7.02
C GLY A 67 7.29 -10.67 -6.03
N LYS A 68 6.06 -10.78 -6.53
CA LYS A 68 4.83 -10.96 -5.73
C LYS A 68 4.89 -12.19 -4.81
N THR A 69 5.17 -13.36 -5.36
CA THR A 69 5.26 -14.61 -4.58
C THR A 69 6.43 -14.58 -3.59
N THR A 70 7.54 -13.94 -3.94
CA THR A 70 8.66 -13.69 -3.01
C THR A 70 8.23 -12.82 -1.85
N LEU A 71 7.54 -11.71 -2.12
CA LEU A 71 6.99 -10.82 -1.10
C LEU A 71 6.02 -11.57 -0.19
N LEU A 72 5.09 -12.35 -0.74
CA LEU A 72 4.15 -13.15 0.04
C LEU A 72 4.87 -14.14 0.97
N LYS A 73 5.85 -14.88 0.44
CA LYS A 73 6.65 -15.82 1.24
C LYS A 73 7.47 -15.11 2.31
N GLN A 74 8.03 -13.95 2.01
CA GLN A 74 8.75 -13.11 2.98
C GLN A 74 7.83 -12.69 4.14
N LEU A 75 6.60 -12.27 3.83
CA LEU A 75 5.59 -11.93 4.84
C LEU A 75 5.18 -13.14 5.70
N ALA A 76 5.09 -14.31 5.07
CA ALA A 76 4.78 -15.56 5.76
C ALA A 76 5.99 -16.16 6.51
N SER A 77 7.17 -15.53 6.48
CA SER A 77 8.43 -16.07 7.02
C SER A 77 8.76 -17.47 6.45
N GLU A 78 8.50 -17.66 5.17
CA GLU A 78 8.74 -18.90 4.43
C GLU A 78 10.02 -18.84 3.59
N ASP A 79 10.51 -20.02 3.18
CA ASP A 79 11.66 -20.12 2.30
C ASP A 79 11.39 -19.55 0.90
N ILE A 80 12.27 -18.64 0.49
CA ILE A 80 12.25 -17.91 -0.80
C ILE A 80 13.27 -18.43 -1.81
N THR A 81 14.10 -19.43 -1.48
CA THR A 81 15.17 -19.92 -2.37
C THR A 81 14.62 -20.51 -3.67
N HIS A 82 13.52 -21.24 -3.60
CA HIS A 82 12.86 -21.86 -4.75
C HIS A 82 11.48 -21.23 -4.98
N ILE A 83 11.41 -20.39 -6.02
CA ILE A 83 10.17 -19.74 -6.48
C ILE A 83 10.04 -19.95 -7.98
N THR A 84 8.92 -20.54 -8.39
CA THR A 84 8.57 -20.73 -9.81
C THR A 84 7.46 -19.74 -10.21
N PRO A 85 7.34 -19.40 -11.51
CA PRO A 85 6.26 -18.54 -11.97
C PRO A 85 4.87 -19.10 -11.61
N THR A 86 4.06 -18.30 -10.94
CA THR A 86 2.68 -18.65 -10.58
C THR A 86 1.81 -18.80 -11.84
N GLN A 87 1.21 -19.96 -12.03
CA GLN A 87 0.31 -20.26 -13.17
C GLN A 87 -1.16 -19.91 -12.87
N GLY A 88 -1.52 -19.75 -11.60
CA GLY A 88 -2.86 -19.38 -11.15
C GLY A 88 -2.80 -18.37 -10.01
N PHE A 89 -3.05 -18.83 -8.79
CA PHE A 89 -3.03 -18.00 -7.59
C PHE A 89 -2.53 -18.78 -6.36
N ASN A 90 -2.03 -18.06 -5.37
CA ASN A 90 -1.76 -18.56 -4.02
C ASN A 90 -2.58 -17.73 -3.02
N ILE A 91 -3.17 -18.39 -2.02
CA ILE A 91 -3.82 -17.71 -0.89
C ILE A 91 -3.07 -18.09 0.38
N LYS A 92 -2.69 -17.09 1.17
CA LYS A 92 -2.14 -17.32 2.51
C LYS A 92 -2.72 -16.34 3.51
N SER A 93 -2.95 -16.82 4.72
CA SER A 93 -3.27 -15.99 5.87
C SER A 93 -1.99 -15.74 6.67
N VAL A 94 -1.61 -14.47 6.83
CA VAL A 94 -0.43 -14.04 7.60
C VAL A 94 -0.92 -13.22 8.80
N GLN A 95 -0.43 -13.53 9.99
CA GLN A 95 -0.74 -12.72 11.18
C GLN A 95 0.25 -11.56 11.28
N SER A 96 -0.25 -10.32 11.36
CA SER A 96 0.59 -9.11 11.51
C SER A 96 -0.10 -8.07 12.40
N GLN A 97 0.53 -7.68 13.50
CA GLN A 97 0.06 -6.64 14.43
C GLN A 97 -1.40 -6.78 14.93
N GLY A 98 -1.86 -8.02 15.13
CA GLY A 98 -3.24 -8.32 15.54
C GLY A 98 -4.26 -8.34 14.40
N PHE A 99 -3.80 -8.29 13.14
CA PHE A 99 -4.59 -8.49 11.95
C PHE A 99 -4.26 -9.82 11.31
N LYS A 100 -5.30 -10.49 10.81
CA LYS A 100 -5.17 -11.65 9.95
C LYS A 100 -5.25 -11.18 8.50
N LEU A 101 -4.10 -11.11 7.85
CA LEU A 101 -3.96 -10.69 6.46
C LEU A 101 -4.20 -11.87 5.53
N ASN A 102 -5.32 -11.88 4.82
CA ASN A 102 -5.64 -12.88 3.81
C ASN A 102 -5.12 -12.37 2.45
N VAL A 103 -3.92 -12.80 2.06
CA VAL A 103 -3.23 -12.32 0.85
C VAL A 103 -3.49 -13.26 -0.32
N TRP A 104 -3.97 -12.68 -1.43
CA TRP A 104 -4.26 -13.36 -2.70
C TRP A 104 -3.18 -12.97 -3.73
N ASP A 105 -2.15 -13.79 -3.87
CA ASP A 105 -1.08 -13.64 -4.88
C ASP A 105 -1.54 -14.23 -6.20
N ILE A 106 -1.81 -13.37 -7.18
CA ILE A 106 -2.26 -13.79 -8.51
C ILE A 106 -1.09 -13.73 -9.49
N GLY A 107 -0.95 -14.74 -10.33
CA GLY A 107 0.11 -14.74 -11.35
C GLY A 107 0.00 -13.54 -12.30
N GLY A 108 1.15 -13.01 -12.72
CA GLY A 108 1.24 -11.77 -13.50
C GLY A 108 1.57 -11.94 -14.98
N GLN A 109 1.62 -13.17 -15.48
CA GLN A 109 1.97 -13.44 -16.88
C GLN A 109 0.87 -12.86 -17.78
N ARG A 110 1.25 -12.25 -18.90
CA ARG A 110 0.30 -11.59 -19.82
C ARG A 110 -0.93 -12.45 -20.18
N LYS A 111 -0.74 -13.77 -20.36
CA LYS A 111 -1.82 -14.72 -20.68
C LYS A 111 -2.89 -14.87 -19.59
N ILE A 112 -2.56 -14.59 -18.33
CA ILE A 112 -3.46 -14.80 -17.18
C ILE A 112 -4.00 -13.51 -16.56
N ARG A 113 -3.48 -12.33 -16.93
CA ARG A 113 -4.00 -11.03 -16.46
C ARG A 113 -5.50 -10.81 -16.71
N PRO A 114 -6.11 -11.31 -17.82
CA PRO A 114 -7.57 -11.21 -18.00
C PRO A 114 -8.41 -11.90 -16.92
N TYR A 115 -7.81 -12.77 -16.09
CA TYR A 115 -8.47 -13.43 -14.97
C TYR A 115 -8.32 -12.66 -13.64
N TRP A 116 -7.54 -11.57 -13.57
CA TRP A 116 -7.40 -10.75 -12.36
C TRP A 116 -8.76 -10.23 -11.85
N ARG A 117 -9.65 -9.86 -12.77
CA ARG A 117 -11.02 -9.38 -12.48
C ARG A 117 -11.90 -10.35 -11.68
N ASN A 118 -11.54 -11.64 -11.67
CA ASN A 118 -12.24 -12.65 -10.87
C ASN A 118 -11.98 -12.47 -9.36
N TYR A 119 -10.99 -11.65 -8.98
CA TYR A 119 -10.53 -11.50 -7.60
C TYR A 119 -10.73 -10.08 -7.04
N PHE A 120 -11.34 -9.16 -7.79
CA PHE A 120 -11.50 -7.77 -7.35
C PHE A 120 -12.52 -7.59 -6.22
N GLU A 121 -13.58 -8.40 -6.22
CA GLU A 121 -14.65 -8.28 -5.22
C GLU A 121 -14.14 -8.52 -3.80
N ASN A 122 -14.66 -7.74 -2.85
CA ASN A 122 -14.30 -7.80 -1.44
C ASN A 122 -12.79 -7.59 -1.20
N THR A 123 -12.12 -6.80 -2.04
CA THR A 123 -10.72 -6.40 -1.79
C THR A 123 -10.71 -5.24 -0.81
N ASP A 124 -10.08 -5.41 0.35
CA ASP A 124 -9.89 -4.32 1.31
C ASP A 124 -8.69 -3.46 0.93
N VAL A 125 -7.64 -4.07 0.38
CA VAL A 125 -6.40 -3.39 -0.03
C VAL A 125 -5.82 -4.04 -1.28
N LEU A 126 -5.39 -3.21 -2.24
CA LEU A 126 -4.61 -3.65 -3.40
C LEU A 126 -3.12 -3.36 -3.14
N ILE A 127 -2.30 -4.41 -3.20
CA ILE A 127 -0.84 -4.26 -3.28
C ILE A 127 -0.42 -4.50 -4.73
N TYR A 128 0.26 -3.52 -5.32
CA TYR A 128 0.79 -3.60 -6.68
C TYR A 128 2.33 -3.63 -6.65
N VAL A 129 2.94 -4.70 -7.16
CA VAL A 129 4.40 -4.90 -7.08
C VAL A 129 5.06 -4.65 -8.43
N ILE A 130 6.05 -3.76 -8.44
CA ILE A 130 6.83 -3.37 -9.61
C ILE A 130 8.27 -3.82 -9.42
N ASP A 131 8.84 -4.46 -10.45
CA ASP A 131 10.29 -4.68 -10.53
C ASP A 131 10.99 -3.37 -10.88
N SER A 132 11.64 -2.74 -9.92
CA SER A 132 12.28 -1.43 -10.12
C SER A 132 13.50 -1.49 -11.06
N ALA A 133 14.07 -2.67 -11.31
CA ALA A 133 15.19 -2.83 -12.22
C ALA A 133 14.74 -3.06 -13.67
N ASP A 134 13.46 -3.39 -13.90
CA ASP A 134 12.93 -3.69 -15.23
C ASP A 134 12.33 -2.46 -15.93
N ARG A 135 13.20 -1.48 -16.18
CA ARG A 135 12.84 -0.21 -16.81
C ARG A 135 12.16 -0.38 -18.18
N LYS A 136 12.41 -1.49 -18.89
CA LYS A 136 11.81 -1.78 -20.20
C LYS A 136 10.31 -2.03 -20.12
N ARG A 137 9.81 -2.47 -18.97
CA ARG A 137 8.39 -2.79 -18.75
C ARG A 137 7.66 -1.76 -17.88
N PHE A 138 8.23 -0.58 -17.64
CA PHE A 138 7.58 0.48 -16.89
C PHE A 138 6.31 1.00 -17.58
N GLU A 139 6.32 1.09 -18.91
CA GLU A 139 5.12 1.45 -19.66
C GLU A 139 4.02 0.37 -19.52
N GLU A 140 4.38 -0.91 -19.70
CA GLU A 140 3.45 -2.03 -19.56
C GLU A 140 2.84 -2.09 -18.15
N THR A 141 3.66 -1.96 -17.10
CA THR A 141 3.15 -1.98 -15.72
C THR A 141 2.33 -0.75 -15.38
N GLY A 142 2.64 0.41 -15.97
CA GLY A 142 1.85 1.63 -15.81
C GLY A 142 0.46 1.52 -16.45
N GLN A 143 0.38 0.94 -17.65
CA GLN A 143 -0.89 0.68 -18.34
C GLN A 143 -1.77 -0.29 -17.52
N GLU A 144 -1.21 -1.39 -17.04
CA GLU A 144 -1.94 -2.37 -16.23
C GLU A 144 -2.41 -1.77 -14.89
N LEU A 145 -1.61 -0.90 -14.26
CA LEU A 145 -2.06 -0.19 -13.06
C LEU A 145 -3.20 0.79 -13.37
N ALA A 146 -3.11 1.53 -14.48
CA ALA A 146 -4.17 2.45 -14.89
C ALA A 146 -5.50 1.73 -15.14
N GLU A 147 -5.46 0.58 -15.83
CA GLU A 147 -6.64 -0.26 -16.04
C GLU A 147 -7.23 -0.73 -14.69
N LEU A 148 -6.39 -1.14 -13.74
CA LEU A 148 -6.84 -1.53 -12.39
C LEU A 148 -7.46 -0.36 -11.59
N LEU A 149 -7.01 0.87 -11.83
CA LEU A 149 -7.55 2.06 -11.16
C LEU A 149 -8.96 2.41 -11.67
N ASP A 150 -9.23 2.16 -12.94
CA ASP A 150 -10.53 2.43 -13.56
C ASP A 150 -11.59 1.35 -13.28
N GLU A 151 -11.20 0.22 -12.66
CA GLU A 151 -12.12 -0.87 -12.33
C GLU A 151 -13.10 -0.49 -11.21
N GLU A 152 -14.40 -0.53 -11.52
CA GLU A 152 -15.49 -0.18 -10.59
C GLU A 152 -15.43 -1.01 -9.30
N LYS A 153 -15.07 -2.30 -9.42
CA LYS A 153 -14.95 -3.22 -8.27
C LYS A 153 -13.79 -2.88 -7.32
N LEU A 154 -12.83 -2.08 -7.78
CA LEU A 154 -11.71 -1.58 -6.99
C LEU A 154 -11.88 -0.10 -6.61
N SER A 155 -13.02 0.51 -6.90
CA SER A 155 -13.29 1.91 -6.58
C SER A 155 -13.12 2.19 -5.09
N GLY A 156 -12.31 3.19 -4.76
CA GLY A 156 -12.01 3.59 -3.38
C GLY A 156 -11.09 2.65 -2.59
N VAL A 157 -10.70 1.49 -3.15
CA VAL A 157 -9.79 0.53 -2.48
C VAL A 157 -8.40 1.17 -2.34
N PRO A 158 -7.84 1.27 -1.12
CA PRO A 158 -6.49 1.78 -0.92
C PRO A 158 -5.43 0.97 -1.66
N ILE A 159 -4.40 1.66 -2.16
CA ILE A 159 -3.34 1.03 -2.96
C ILE A 159 -1.97 1.24 -2.31
N LEU A 160 -1.22 0.16 -2.15
CA LEU A 160 0.21 0.21 -1.86
C LEU A 160 0.99 -0.28 -3.08
N VAL A 161 1.82 0.59 -3.63
CA VAL A 161 2.77 0.25 -4.68
C VAL A 161 4.10 -0.12 -4.03
N PHE A 162 4.55 -1.36 -4.22
CA PHE A 162 5.91 -1.75 -3.87
C PHE A 162 6.84 -1.54 -5.07
N ALA A 163 7.75 -0.58 -4.95
CA ALA A 163 8.91 -0.46 -5.81
C ALA A 163 9.95 -1.48 -5.35
N ASN A 164 9.81 -2.72 -5.83
CA ASN A 164 10.55 -3.88 -5.37
C ASN A 164 11.92 -4.01 -6.07
N LYS A 165 12.78 -4.88 -5.53
CA LYS A 165 14.14 -5.19 -6.00
C LYS A 165 15.12 -4.01 -5.88
N GLN A 166 14.95 -3.19 -4.84
CA GLN A 166 15.84 -2.07 -4.54
C GLN A 166 17.25 -2.52 -4.11
N ASP A 167 17.45 -3.81 -3.86
CA ASP A 167 18.77 -4.44 -3.69
C ASP A 167 19.62 -4.44 -4.98
N LEU A 168 19.01 -4.24 -6.15
CA LEU A 168 19.71 -4.21 -7.43
C LEU A 168 20.25 -2.81 -7.74
N LEU A 169 21.52 -2.73 -8.17
CA LEU A 169 22.17 -1.46 -8.57
C LEU A 169 21.47 -0.74 -9.73
N THR A 170 20.69 -1.46 -10.54
CA THR A 170 19.94 -0.91 -11.68
C THR A 170 18.53 -0.45 -11.31
N ALA A 171 18.12 -0.63 -10.05
CA ALA A 171 16.79 -0.26 -9.58
C ALA A 171 16.53 1.24 -9.72
N ALA A 172 15.40 1.59 -10.29
CA ALA A 172 14.90 2.96 -10.27
C ALA A 172 14.43 3.34 -8.86
N PRO A 173 14.70 4.57 -8.40
CA PRO A 173 14.17 5.04 -7.12
C PRO A 173 12.64 5.12 -7.19
N ALA A 174 11.98 4.88 -6.05
CA ALA A 174 10.52 4.94 -5.96
C ALA A 174 9.94 6.29 -6.42
N SER A 175 10.65 7.40 -6.23
CA SER A 175 10.21 8.72 -6.73
C SER A 175 10.08 8.76 -8.25
N GLU A 176 11.05 8.18 -8.97
CA GLU A 176 11.03 8.11 -10.44
C GLU A 176 9.86 7.24 -10.92
N ILE A 177 9.63 6.10 -10.25
CA ILE A 177 8.51 5.21 -10.57
C ILE A 177 7.18 5.92 -10.30
N ALA A 178 7.03 6.64 -9.19
CA ALA A 178 5.81 7.36 -8.85
C ALA A 178 5.48 8.48 -9.85
N GLU A 179 6.50 9.19 -10.32
CA GLU A 179 6.37 10.19 -11.40
C GLU A 179 5.98 9.51 -12.72
N GLY A 180 6.71 8.48 -13.14
CA GLY A 180 6.47 7.78 -14.40
C GLY A 180 5.11 7.12 -14.51
N LEU A 181 4.56 6.63 -13.39
CA LEU A 181 3.23 6.04 -13.31
C LEU A 181 2.13 7.07 -12.99
N ASN A 182 2.49 8.35 -12.88
CA ASN A 182 1.57 9.43 -12.53
C ASN A 182 0.76 9.17 -11.25
N LEU A 183 1.34 8.50 -10.24
CA LEU A 183 0.60 8.17 -9.01
C LEU A 183 0.04 9.42 -8.30
N HIS A 184 0.74 10.54 -8.47
CA HIS A 184 0.32 11.85 -7.97
C HIS A 184 -0.97 12.39 -8.61
N THR A 185 -1.55 11.77 -9.63
CA THR A 185 -2.83 12.18 -10.24
C THR A 185 -4.02 11.41 -9.67
N ILE A 186 -3.80 10.33 -8.91
CA ILE A 186 -4.84 9.57 -8.24
C ILE A 186 -5.52 10.45 -7.17
N ARG A 187 -6.86 10.53 -7.21
CA ARG A 187 -7.66 11.42 -6.34
C ARG A 187 -8.84 10.72 -5.64
N ASP A 188 -9.29 9.61 -6.19
CA ASP A 188 -10.47 8.86 -5.77
C ASP A 188 -10.19 7.85 -4.64
N ARG A 189 -8.91 7.59 -4.35
CA ARG A 189 -8.47 6.65 -3.31
C ARG A 189 -7.14 7.08 -2.69
N VAL A 190 -6.86 6.50 -1.53
CA VAL A 190 -5.57 6.65 -0.85
C VAL A 190 -4.56 5.74 -1.52
N TRP A 191 -3.35 6.24 -1.72
CA TRP A 191 -2.25 5.45 -2.25
C TRP A 191 -0.95 5.74 -1.50
N GLN A 192 -0.01 4.82 -1.58
CA GLN A 192 1.37 4.99 -1.13
C GLN A 192 2.31 4.21 -2.03
N ILE A 193 3.53 4.71 -2.19
CA ILE A 193 4.63 3.95 -2.78
C ILE A 193 5.70 3.68 -1.73
N GLN A 194 6.23 2.46 -1.71
CA GLN A 194 7.27 2.04 -0.78
C GLN A 194 8.40 1.34 -1.53
N SER A 195 9.62 1.84 -1.38
CA SER A 195 10.84 1.13 -1.78
C SER A 195 10.99 -0.13 -0.92
N CYS A 196 11.22 -1.27 -1.54
CA CYS A 196 11.49 -2.52 -0.81
C CYS A 196 12.40 -3.48 -1.57
N SER A 197 12.89 -4.47 -0.85
CA SER A 197 13.41 -5.70 -1.41
C SER A 197 12.68 -6.88 -0.77
N ALA A 198 11.88 -7.58 -1.57
CA ALA A 198 11.24 -8.83 -1.15
C ALA A 198 12.28 -9.93 -0.84
N LEU A 199 13.49 -9.82 -1.40
CA LEU A 199 14.58 -10.77 -1.18
C LEU A 199 15.21 -10.60 0.21
N THR A 200 15.48 -9.36 0.62
CA THR A 200 16.11 -9.07 1.91
C THR A 200 15.08 -8.83 3.02
N GLY A 201 13.83 -8.51 2.66
CA GLY A 201 12.77 -8.07 3.56
C GLY A 201 12.78 -6.57 3.86
N GLU A 202 13.79 -5.83 3.41
CA GLU A 202 13.90 -4.40 3.67
C GLU A 202 12.72 -3.62 3.08
N GLY A 203 12.16 -2.69 3.86
CA GLY A 203 11.04 -1.82 3.46
C GLY A 203 9.67 -2.50 3.38
N VAL A 204 9.60 -3.84 3.45
CA VAL A 204 8.34 -4.59 3.36
C VAL A 204 7.42 -4.28 4.55
N GLN A 205 7.94 -4.36 5.77
CA GLN A 205 7.15 -4.08 6.98
C GLN A 205 6.67 -2.63 7.02
N VAL A 206 7.50 -1.68 6.58
CA VAL A 206 7.14 -0.24 6.52
C VAL A 206 5.91 -0.01 5.62
N GLY A 207 5.87 -0.69 4.46
CA GLY A 207 4.71 -0.63 3.57
C GLY A 207 3.45 -1.23 4.18
N LEU A 208 3.58 -2.39 4.85
CA LEU A 208 2.44 -3.00 5.54
C LEU A 208 1.93 -2.16 6.71
N ASP A 209 2.81 -1.55 7.49
CA ASP A 209 2.45 -0.69 8.61
C ASP A 209 1.58 0.47 8.14
N TYR A 210 1.91 1.06 6.99
CA TYR A 210 1.09 2.09 6.38
C TYR A 210 -0.34 1.62 6.14
N ILE A 211 -0.53 0.45 5.53
CA ILE A 211 -1.86 -0.11 5.26
C ILE A 211 -2.62 -0.41 6.56
N LEU A 212 -1.95 -1.04 7.53
CA LEU A 212 -2.57 -1.42 8.80
C LEU A 212 -2.99 -0.19 9.62
N LEU A 213 -2.24 0.91 9.50
CA LEU A 213 -2.65 2.19 10.07
C LEU A 213 -3.90 2.74 9.39
N LEU A 214 -4.04 2.61 8.06
CA LEU A 214 -5.26 3.01 7.38
C LEU A 214 -6.49 2.28 7.92
N ASP A 215 -6.40 0.95 8.09
CA ASP A 215 -7.54 0.18 8.59
C ASP A 215 -7.92 0.53 10.04
N LYS A 216 -6.91 0.67 10.93
CA LYS A 216 -7.12 1.09 12.32
C LYS A 216 -7.82 2.45 12.42
N HIS A 217 -7.51 3.37 11.52
CA HIS A 217 -8.11 4.71 11.50
C HIS A 217 -9.48 4.72 10.81
N TYR A 218 -9.63 3.99 9.70
CA TYR A 218 -10.91 3.83 9.00
C TYR A 218 -11.98 3.19 9.89
N SER A 219 -11.59 2.20 10.71
CA SER A 219 -12.46 1.52 11.66
C SER A 219 -13.00 2.43 12.78
N ARG A 220 -12.32 3.55 13.09
CA ARG A 220 -12.71 4.43 14.21
C ARG A 220 -13.70 5.50 13.78
N ASP A 221 -13.52 6.15 12.64
CA ASP A 221 -14.47 7.12 12.08
C ASP A 221 -14.24 7.40 10.56
N PRO A 222 -15.17 7.04 9.67
CA PRO A 222 -15.05 7.28 8.22
C PRO A 222 -15.07 8.77 7.82
N GLN A 223 -15.58 9.67 8.67
CA GLN A 223 -15.66 11.11 8.36
C GLN A 223 -14.44 11.91 8.84
N ILE A 224 -13.57 11.31 9.65
CA ILE A 224 -12.42 11.99 10.24
C ILE A 224 -11.14 11.35 9.72
N TRP A 225 -10.63 11.90 8.62
CA TRP A 225 -9.26 11.62 8.24
C TRP A 225 -8.32 12.35 9.22
N PRO A 226 -7.33 11.69 9.83
CA PRO A 226 -6.31 12.39 10.59
C PRO A 226 -5.58 13.35 9.64
N THR A 227 -5.52 14.63 9.99
CA THR A 227 -4.69 15.58 9.26
C THR A 227 -3.25 15.06 9.16
N ARG A 228 -2.54 15.40 8.08
CA ARG A 228 -1.20 14.88 7.76
C ARG A 228 -0.22 14.94 8.95
N SER A 229 -0.35 15.94 9.82
CA SER A 229 0.45 16.07 11.06
C SER A 229 0.21 14.93 12.04
N THR A 230 -1.04 14.53 12.24
CA THR A 230 -1.44 13.47 13.17
C THR A 230 -1.07 12.09 12.63
N PHE A 231 -1.23 11.89 11.31
CA PHE A 231 -0.83 10.66 10.64
C PHE A 231 0.70 10.46 10.69
N LEU A 232 1.48 11.49 10.33
CA LEU A 232 2.95 11.41 10.37
C LEU A 232 3.49 11.26 11.80
N LYS A 233 2.85 11.88 12.81
CA LYS A 233 3.20 11.66 14.22
C LYS A 233 2.92 10.22 14.65
N SER A 234 1.79 9.64 14.25
CA SER A 234 1.45 8.24 14.54
C SER A 234 2.41 7.26 13.87
N LEU A 235 2.75 7.51 12.60
CA LEU A 235 3.71 6.74 11.82
C LEU A 235 5.12 6.84 12.44
N ALA A 236 5.58 8.04 12.79
CA ALA A 236 6.87 8.25 13.44
C ALA A 236 6.96 7.54 14.80
N VAL A 237 5.91 7.62 15.63
CA VAL A 237 5.85 6.91 16.92
C VAL A 237 5.85 5.40 16.74
N THR A 238 5.26 4.88 15.67
CA THR A 238 5.23 3.44 15.37
C THR A 238 6.59 2.96 14.85
N LEU A 239 7.22 3.70 13.95
CA LEU A 239 8.54 3.37 13.39
C LEU A 239 9.67 3.46 14.43
N ILE A 240 9.60 4.41 15.38
CA ILE A 240 10.58 4.54 16.48
C ILE A 240 10.53 3.34 17.45
N LYS A 241 9.41 2.60 17.52
CA LYS A 241 9.30 1.41 18.37
C LYS A 241 9.93 0.16 17.76
N HIS A 242 10.32 0.20 16.49
CA HIS A 242 10.89 -0.93 15.74
C HIS A 242 12.37 -0.76 15.39
N THR A 243 13.03 0.27 15.93
CA THR A 243 14.50 0.45 15.95
C THR A 243 15.01 0.34 17.37
#